data_AF-A0A3N9P646-F1
#
_entry.id   AF-A0A3N9P646-F1
#
_cell.length_a   1.000
_cell.length_b   1.000
_cell.length_c   1.000
_cell.angle_alpha   90.00
_cell.angle_beta   90.00
_cell.angle_gamma   90.00
#
_symmetry.space_group_name_H-M   'P 1'
#
loop_
_entity.id
_entity.type
_entity.pdbx_description
1 polymer ?
#
loop_
_entity_poly.entity_id
_entity_poly.type
_entity_poly.pdbx_seq_one_letter_code
_entity_poly.pdbx_strand_id
1 'polypeptide(L)' 'MISDEQLNEYRLSGEKIRVVRDALESNDVIGIVIAWDGSQVMVRRPNRRVVKLDRNYMFQPYAEPRRHIFG' A
#
# COMPACT_ATOMS: atom_id res chain seq x y z
N MET A 1 -2.66 9.08 -7.20
CA MET A 1 -1.88 9.40 -5.99
C MET A 1 -2.81 9.29 -4.79
N ILE A 2 -2.44 8.51 -3.78
CA ILE A 2 -3.25 8.36 -2.55
C ILE A 2 -3.18 9.63 -1.68
N SER A 3 -4.28 10.01 -1.01
CA SER A 3 -4.32 11.20 -0.15
C SER A 3 -3.77 10.95 1.25
N ASP A 4 -3.36 12.02 1.94
CA ASP A 4 -2.93 12.00 3.34
C ASP A 4 -4.04 11.46 4.26
N GLU A 5 -5.29 11.81 3.97
CA GLU A 5 -6.47 11.36 4.73
C GLU A 5 -6.65 9.84 4.62
N GLN A 6 -6.60 9.30 3.39
CA GLN A 6 -6.70 7.84 3.17
C GLN A 6 -5.54 7.08 3.82
N LEU A 7 -4.33 7.63 3.78
CA LEU A 7 -3.17 7.03 4.45
C LEU A 7 -3.30 7.06 5.97
N ASN A 8 -3.91 8.13 6.51
CA ASN A 8 -4.19 8.23 7.93
C ASN A 8 -5.26 7.22 8.36
N GLU A 9 -6.32 7.02 7.56
CA GLU A 9 -7.32 5.98 7.80
C GLU A 9 -6.66 4.59 7.87
N TYR A 10 -5.84 4.23 6.89
CA TYR A 10 -5.12 2.95 6.90
C TYR A 10 -4.17 2.78 8.09
N ARG A 11 -3.55 3.88 8.54
CA ARG A 11 -2.68 3.86 9.72
C ARG A 11 -3.47 3.68 11.01
N LEU A 12 -4.61 4.36 11.14
CA LEU A 12 -5.47 4.29 12.33
C LEU A 12 -6.20 2.94 12.41
N SER A 13 -6.68 2.42 11.28
CA SER A 13 -7.35 1.11 11.22
C SER A 13 -6.36 -0.04 11.43
N GLY A 14 -5.08 0.15 11.05
CA GLY A 14 -4.07 -0.90 11.10
C GLY A 14 -4.37 -2.05 10.14
N GLU A 15 -5.26 -1.83 9.16
CA GLU A 15 -5.62 -2.86 8.20
C GLU A 15 -4.47 -3.16 7.24
N LYS A 16 -4.47 -4.38 6.72
CA LYS A 16 -3.51 -4.76 5.68
C LYS A 16 -3.93 -4.12 4.37
N ILE A 17 -3.00 -3.43 3.74
CA ILE A 17 -3.11 -2.92 2.39
C ILE A 17 -2.28 -3.77 1.43
N ARG A 18 -2.74 -3.82 0.18
CA ARG A 18 -1.98 -4.28 -1.00
C ARG A 18 -1.60 -3.04 -1.80
N VAL A 19 -0.32 -2.96 -2.16
CA VAL A 19 0.20 -1.95 -3.08
C VAL A 19 0.63 -2.64 -4.36
N VAL A 20 -0.06 -2.31 -5.44
CA VAL A 20 0.19 -2.87 -6.77
C VAL A 20 1.19 -1.97 -7.50
N ARG A 21 2.37 -2.51 -7.77
CA ARG A 21 3.49 -1.78 -8.41
C ARG A 21 3.49 -1.94 -9.93
N ASP A 22 3.10 -3.12 -10.40
CA ASP A 22 3.12 -3.53 -11.79
C ASP A 22 2.09 -4.65 -12.04
N ALA A 23 2.11 -5.20 -13.25
CA ALA A 23 1.18 -6.25 -13.68
C ALA A 23 1.45 -7.62 -13.05
N LEU A 24 2.61 -7.85 -12.43
CA LEU A 24 2.98 -9.14 -11.85
C LEU A 24 2.56 -9.20 -10.38
N GLU A 25 1.74 -10.19 -10.05
CA GLU A 25 1.20 -10.33 -8.70
C GLU A 25 2.25 -10.57 -7.62
N SER A 26 3.32 -11.26 -7.99
CA SER A 26 4.44 -11.54 -7.09
C SER A 26 5.17 -10.28 -6.62
N ASN A 27 5.00 -9.14 -7.32
CA ASN A 27 5.64 -7.87 -6.98
C ASN A 27 4.81 -7.01 -6.02
N ASP A 28 3.58 -7.42 -5.73
CA ASP A 28 2.72 -6.71 -4.80
C ASP A 28 3.34 -6.61 -3.41
N VAL A 29 3.11 -5.45 -2.78
CA VAL A 29 3.51 -5.26 -1.40
C VAL A 29 2.29 -5.35 -0.51
N ILE A 30 2.34 -6.28 0.44
CA ILE A 30 1.30 -6.44 1.46
C ILE A 30 1.86 -6.02 2.81
N GLY A 31 1.13 -5.18 3.53
CA GLY A 31 1.55 -4.72 4.86
C GLY A 31 0.61 -3.65 5.43
N ILE A 32 1.09 -2.96 6.46
CA ILE A 32 0.35 -1.86 7.10
C ILE A 32 1.09 -0.54 6.90
N VAL A 33 0.35 0.57 6.75
CA VAL A 33 0.93 1.90 6.66
C VAL A 33 1.44 2.32 8.04
N ILE A 34 2.70 2.77 8.11
CA ILE A 34 3.30 3.22 9.38
C ILE A 34 3.74 4.68 9.35
N ALA A 35 3.99 5.24 8.17
CA ALA A 35 4.37 6.63 7.97
C ALA A 35 4.26 6.98 6.47
N TRP A 36 4.23 8.27 6.15
CA TRP A 36 4.29 8.79 4.78
C TRP A 36 4.83 10.22 4.80
N ASP A 37 5.28 10.67 3.63
CA ASP A 37 5.62 12.06 3.32
C ASP A 37 4.94 12.48 2.01
N GLY A 38 5.29 13.66 1.46
CA GLY A 38 4.68 14.18 0.24
C GLY A 38 4.84 13.28 -1.00
N SER A 39 5.83 12.40 -1.02
CA SER A 39 6.19 11.56 -2.17
C SER A 39 6.12 10.06 -1.89
N GLN A 40 6.42 9.65 -0.66
CA GLN A 40 6.61 8.24 -0.31
C GLN A 40 5.68 7.77 0.82
N VAL A 41 5.39 6.48 0.80
CA VAL A 41 4.67 5.76 1.86
C VAL A 41 5.56 4.66 2.41
N MET A 42 5.63 4.57 3.74
CA MET A 42 6.34 3.52 4.45
C MET A 42 5.35 2.43 4.87
N VAL A 43 5.58 1.22 4.36
CA VAL A 43 4.74 0.05 4.64
C VAL A 43 5.56 -0.99 5.38
N ARG A 44 5.06 -1.44 6.54
CA ARG A 44 5.63 -2.55 7.31
C ARG A 44 5.04 -3.87 6.83
N ARG A 45 5.88 -4.74 6.30
CA ARG A 45 5.51 -6.09 5.85
C ARG A 45 5.36 -7.05 7.04
N PRO A 46 4.63 -8.17 6.88
CA PRO A 46 4.50 -9.21 7.91
C PRO A 46 5.85 -9.77 8.40
N ASN A 47 6.86 -9.82 7.52
CA ASN A 47 8.24 -10.22 7.87
C ASN A 47 9.02 -9.15 8.66
N ARG A 48 8.34 -8.13 9.19
CA ARG A 48 8.87 -6.99 9.96
C ARG A 48 9.78 -6.03 9.18
N ARG A 49 10.04 -6.27 7.89
CA ARG A 49 10.78 -5.32 7.05
C ARG A 49 9.88 -4.15 6.67
N VAL A 50 10.47 -2.96 6.61
CA VAL A 50 9.82 -1.75 6.13
C VAL A 50 10.27 -1.49 4.71
N VAL A 51 9.32 -1.15 3.84
CA VAL A 51 9.61 -0.74 2.46
C VAL A 51 9.05 0.65 2.20
N LYS A 52 9.75 1.42 1.37
CA LYS A 52 9.28 2.70 0.86
C LYS A 52 8.64 2.48 -0.50
N LEU A 53 7.51 3.14 -0.72
CA LEU A 53 6.69 3.03 -1.92
C LEU A 53 6.36 4.41 -2.41
N ASP A 54 6.31 4.57 -3.73
CA ASP A 54 5.84 5.81 -4.34
C ASP A 54 4.33 5.97 -4.13
N ARG A 55 3.88 7.19 -3.82
CA ARG A 55 2.46 7.51 -3.62
C ARG A 55 1.59 7.37 -4.86
N ASN A 56 2.20 7.27 -6.05
CA ASN A 56 1.48 7.08 -7.29
C ASN A 56 1.10 5.63 -7.57
N TYR A 57 1.61 4.66 -6.80
CA TYR A 57 1.14 3.29 -6.89
C TYR A 57 -0.32 3.15 -6.46
N MET A 58 -0.95 2.03 -6.86
CA MET A 58 -2.31 1.73 -6.46
C MET A 58 -2.31 1.08 -5.08
N PHE A 59 -2.92 1.75 -4.11
CA PHE A 59 -3.15 1.26 -2.76
C PHE A 59 -4.60 0.77 -2.67
N GLN A 60 -4.80 -0.41 -2.12
CA GLN A 60 -6.13 -0.96 -1.85
C GLN A 60 -6.12 -1.80 -0.57
N PRO A 61 -7.26 -1.95 0.12
CA PRO A 61 -7.40 -2.94 1.18
C PRO A 61 -7.01 -4.33 0.68
N TYR A 62 -6.24 -5.07 1.49
CA TYR A 62 -5.86 -6.45 1.16
C TYR A 62 -7.07 -7.39 1.15
N ALA A 63 -8.09 -7.06 1.95
CA ALA A 63 -9.34 -7.81 2.00
C ALA A 63 -10.14 -7.70 0.69
N GLU A 64 -9.95 -6.63 -0.08
CA GLU A 64 -10.59 -6.48 -1.37
C GLU A 64 -9.84 -7.27 -2.46
N PRO A 65 -10.57 -7.77 -3.48
CA PRO A 65 -9.96 -8.43 -4.62
C PRO A 65 -8.94 -7.50 -5.28
N ARG A 66 -7.85 -8.08 -5.80
CA ARG A 66 -6.83 -7.33 -6.55
C ARG A 66 -7.53 -6.63 -7.72
N ARG A 67 -7.49 -5.31 -7.75
CA ARG A 67 -7.88 -4.59 -8.97
C ARG A 67 -6.80 -4.87 -10.01
N HIS A 68 -7.18 -5.58 -11.06
CA HIS A 68 -6.32 -5.76 -12.22
C HIS A 68 -6.08 -4.39 -12.86
N ILE A 69 -4.82 -4.03 -13.05
CA ILE A 69 -4.43 -2.77 -13.71
C ILE A 69 -4.76 -2.81 -15.22
N PHE A 70 -5.15 -3.97 -15.76
CA PHE A 70 -5.57 -4.12 -17.16
C PHE A 70 -6.76 -5.06 -17.30
N GLY A 71 -7.73 -4.62 -18.10
CA GLY A 71 -8.55 -5.46 -18.96
C GLY A 71 -7.97 -5.48 -20.37
#